data_AF-G4YLW6-F1
#
_entry.id   AF-G4YLW6-F1
#
_cell.length_a   1.000
_cell.length_b   1.000
_cell.length_c   1.000
_cell.angle_alpha   90.00
_cell.angle_beta   90.00
_cell.angle_gamma   90.00
#
_symmetry.space_group_name_H-M   'P 1'
#
loop_
_entity.id
_entity.type
_entity.pdbx_description
1 polymer ?
#
loop_
_entity_poly.entity_id
_entity_poly.type
_entity_poly.pdbx_seq_one_letter_code
_entity_poly.pdbx_strand_id
1 'polypeptide(L)' 'LYMKIDYVRLYQDTSESSTMAHECDPASHPTRQWILDHRSDYVDGDNKLVEIHGGAPCRDYTDCTI' A
#
# COMPACT_ATOMS: atom_id res chain seq x y z
N LEU A 1 1.87 28.18 12.85
CA LEU A 1 1.73 27.90 11.40
C LEU A 1 0.97 26.58 11.30
N TYR A 2 -0.15 26.52 10.58
CA TYR A 2 -0.93 25.28 10.47
C TYR A 2 -1.16 24.96 8.99
N MET A 3 -0.83 23.74 8.59
CA MET A 3 -1.16 23.18 7.28
C MET A 3 -2.50 22.47 7.38
N LYS A 4 -3.45 22.80 6.50
CA LYS A 4 -4.72 22.10 6.36
C LYS A 4 -4.74 21.39 5.01
N ILE A 5 -4.97 20.09 5.02
CA ILE A 5 -5.17 19.26 3.83
C ILE A 5 -6.64 18.87 3.80
N ASP A 6 -7.36 19.22 2.73
CA ASP A 6 -8.78 18.85 2.59
C ASP A 6 -8.95 17.41 2.07
N TYR A 7 -8.13 16.98 1.11
CA TYR A 7 -8.07 15.58 0.68
C TYR A 7 -6.75 15.25 -0.02
N VAL A 8 -6.43 13.95 -0.06
CA VAL A 8 -5.34 13.37 -0.85
C VAL A 8 -5.96 12.38 -1.83
N ARG A 9 -5.50 12.40 -3.08
CA ARG A 9 -5.83 11.36 -4.07
C ARG A 9 -4.53 10.70 -4.54
N LEU A 10 -4.54 9.38 -4.58
CA LEU A 10 -3.46 8.57 -5.12
C LEU A 10 -3.97 7.94 -6.42
N TYR A 11 -3.17 8.00 -7.48
CA TYR A 11 -3.46 7.35 -8.75
C TYR A 11 -2.35 6.34 -9.06
N GLN A 12 -2.72 5.19 -9.61
CA GLN A 12 -1.76 4.23 -10.13
C GLN A 12 -1.43 4.56 -11.59
N ASP A 13 -0.16 4.44 -11.96
CA ASP A 13 0.30 4.55 -13.35
C ASP A 13 -0.03 3.24 -14.07
N THR A 14 -0.86 3.35 -15.10
CA THR A 14 -1.36 2.22 -15.89
C THR A 14 -0.73 2.17 -17.28
N SER A 15 0.33 2.95 -17.54
CA SER A 15 1.03 2.93 -18.83
C SER A 15 1.75 1.59 -19.06
N GLU A 16 1.86 1.16 -20.32
CA GLU A 16 2.58 -0.08 -20.68
C GLU A 16 4.07 -0.04 -20.25
N SER A 17 4.63 1.17 -20.15
CA SER A 17 6.00 1.41 -19.70
C SER A 17 6.13 1.51 -18.17
N SER A 18 5.04 1.39 -17.42
CA SER A 18 5.09 1.52 -15.96
C SER A 18 5.86 0.36 -15.33
N THR A 19 6.68 0.68 -14.34
CA THR A 19 7.37 -0.32 -13.50
C THR A 19 6.60 -0.64 -12.22
N MET A 20 5.41 -0.09 -12.05
CA MET A 20 4.58 -0.33 -10.87
C MET A 20 3.93 -1.71 -10.92
N ALA A 21 4.09 -2.46 -9.83
CA ALA A 21 3.34 -3.68 -9.59
C ALA A 21 1.95 -3.30 -9.04
N HIS A 22 0.89 -3.63 -9.76
CA HIS A 22 -0.49 -3.27 -9.44
C HIS A 22 -1.35 -4.49 -9.07
N GLU A 23 -0.74 -5.68 -9.05
CA GLU A 23 -1.38 -6.92 -8.65
C GLU A 23 -1.62 -6.96 -7.13
N CYS A 24 -2.53 -7.83 -6.67
CA CYS A 24 -2.84 -7.96 -5.23
C CYS A 24 -1.69 -8.55 -4.39
N ASP A 25 -0.86 -9.41 -4.98
CA ASP A 25 0.30 -10.04 -4.30
C ASP A 25 1.46 -10.21 -5.28
N PRO A 26 2.12 -9.09 -5.66
CA PRO A 26 3.18 -9.13 -6.64
C PRO A 26 4.42 -9.82 -6.07
N ALA A 27 5.00 -10.74 -6.83
CA ALA A 27 6.17 -11.52 -6.39
C ALA A 27 7.42 -10.68 -6.09
N SER A 28 7.43 -9.42 -6.51
CA SER A 28 8.49 -8.44 -6.21
C SER A 28 8.40 -7.84 -4.81
N HIS A 29 7.30 -8.04 -4.09
CA HIS A 29 7.05 -7.42 -2.78
C HIS A 29 7.00 -8.46 -1.64
N PRO A 30 7.30 -8.05 -0.40
CA PRO A 30 7.23 -8.96 0.73
C PRO A 30 5.80 -9.35 1.07
N THR A 31 5.62 -10.61 1.46
CA THR A 31 4.32 -11.09 1.95
C THR A 31 3.99 -10.47 3.31
N ARG A 32 2.70 -10.50 3.68
CA ARG A 32 2.24 -10.08 5.01
C ARG A 32 3.04 -10.75 6.14
N GLN A 33 3.28 -12.06 6.05
CA GLN A 33 4.00 -12.79 7.08
C GLN A 33 5.44 -12.32 7.20
N TRP A 34 6.12 -12.11 6.06
CA TRP A 34 7.48 -11.62 6.05
C TRP A 34 7.59 -10.25 6.73
N ILE A 35 6.65 -9.32 6.48
CA ILE A 35 6.63 -7.99 7.11
C ILE A 35 6.45 -8.10 8.64
N LEU A 36 5.57 -9.01 9.10
CA LEU A 36 5.37 -9.25 10.53
C LEU A 36 6.64 -9.79 11.20
N ASP A 37 7.38 -10.66 10.51
CA ASP A 37 8.62 -11.26 11.01
C ASP A 37 9.81 -10.26 10.95
N HIS A 38 9.74 -9.23 10.10
CA HIS A 38 10.76 -8.19 9.91
C HIS A 38 10.27 -6.81 10.39
N ARG A 39 9.46 -6.79 11.45
CA ARG A 39 8.78 -5.57 11.92
C ARG A 39 9.73 -4.40 12.22
N SER A 40 10.95 -4.67 12.66
CA SER A 40 11.97 -3.64 12.94
C SER A 40 12.32 -2.78 11.73
N ASP A 41 12.11 -3.29 10.52
CA ASP A 41 12.49 -2.61 9.29
C ASP A 41 11.42 -1.58 8.86
N TYR A 42 10.21 -1.71 9.40
CA TYR A 42 9.05 -0.92 9.02
C TYR A 42 8.47 -0.09 10.16
N VAL A 43 8.78 -0.42 11.41
CA VAL A 43 8.13 0.19 12.58
C VAL A 43 9.17 0.84 13.48
N ASP A 44 9.03 2.15 13.67
CA ASP A 44 9.87 2.94 14.55
C ASP A 44 9.02 3.92 15.40
N GLY A 45 9.67 4.91 16.02
CA GLY A 45 9.00 5.90 16.85
C GLY A 45 8.02 6.80 16.07
N ASP A 46 8.30 7.02 14.79
CA ASP A 46 7.57 7.92 13.90
C ASP A 46 6.57 7.15 13.00
N ASN A 47 6.88 5.90 12.64
CA ASN A 47 6.02 5.01 11.87
C ASN A 47 5.49 3.86 12.72
N LYS A 48 4.36 4.08 13.39
CA LYS A 48 3.75 3.07 14.26
C LYS A 48 2.96 2.05 13.44
N LEU A 49 3.00 0.78 13.86
CA LEU A 49 2.09 -0.23 13.34
C LEU A 49 0.66 0.12 13.77
N VAL A 50 -0.17 0.49 12.80
CA VAL A 50 -1.60 0.76 12.98
C VAL A 50 -2.37 -0.19 12.09
N GLU A 51 -3.27 -0.98 12.68
CA GLU A 51 -4.16 -1.83 11.90
C GLU A 51 -5.20 -0.95 11.19
N ILE A 52 -5.26 -1.06 9.87
CA ILE A 52 -6.26 -0.37 9.06
C ILE A 52 -7.24 -1.41 8.53
N HIS A 53 -8.51 -1.27 8.91
CA HIS A 53 -9.59 -2.04 8.32
C HIS A 53 -9.90 -1.47 6.94
N GLY A 54 -9.26 -2.01 5.91
CA GLY A 54 -9.57 -1.68 4.51
C GLY A 54 -11.02 -2.03 4.16
N GLY A 55 -11.62 -1.25 3.25
CA GLY A 55 -12.99 -1.45 2.78
C GLY A 55 -13.11 -2.22 1.45
N ALA A 56 -12.00 -2.36 0.70
CA ALA A 56 -11.97 -3.04 -0.59
C ALA A 56 -11.23 -4.38 -0.44
N PRO A 57 -11.85 -5.53 -0.77
CA PRO A 57 -11.14 -6.79 -0.83
C PRO A 57 -10.27 -6.82 -2.10
N CYS A 58 -8.98 -7.14 -1.99
CA CYS A 58 -8.14 -7.43 -3.14
C CYS A 58 -8.22 -8.93 -3.43
N ARG A 59 -9.22 -9.34 -4.22
CA ARG A 59 -9.45 -10.73 -4.65
C ARG A 59 -8.86 -10.97 -6.03
N ASP A 60 -8.96 -9.97 -6.90
CA ASP A 60 -8.30 -9.93 -8.20
C ASP A 60 -7.63 -8.57 -8.45
N TYR A 61 -6.70 -8.53 -9.41
CA TYR A 61 -5.91 -7.34 -9.72
C TYR A 61 -6.75 -6.17 -10.29
N THR A 62 -8.01 -6.42 -10.65
CA THR A 62 -8.94 -5.39 -11.16
C THR A 62 -9.77 -4.75 -10.04
N ASP A 63 -9.77 -5.31 -8.83
CA ASP A 63 -10.47 -4.73 -7.67
C ASP A 63 -9.96 -3.33 -7.29
N CYS A 64 -8.76 -2.95 -7.74
CA CYS A 64 -8.15 -1.63 -7.53
C CYS A 64 -8.34 -0.67 -8.71
N THR A 65 -8.96 -1.10 -9.81
CA THR A 65 -9.24 -0.24 -10.98
C THR A 65 -10.63 0.38 -10.85
N ILE A 66 -10.70 1.70 -10.67
CA ILE A 66 -11.94 2.50 -10.65
C ILE A 66 -12.17 3.09 -12.04
#